data_AF-A0A3A0ACR4-F1
#
_entry.id   AF-A0A3A0ACR4-F1
#
_cell.length_a   1.000
_cell.length_b   1.000
_cell.length_c   1.000
_cell.angle_alpha   90.00
_cell.angle_beta   90.00
_cell.angle_gamma   90.00
#
_symmetry.space_group_name_H-M   'P 1'
#
loop_
_entity.id
_entity.type
_entity.pdbx_description
1 polymer ?
#
loop_
_entity_poly.entity_id
_entity_poly.type
_entity_poly.pdbx_seq_one_letter_code
_entity_poly.pdbx_strand_id
1 'polypeptide(L)'
;LEAMFMTHIDFVAKHPGVPRMLFGELQRSGETLAKRMVQTLLRQYEQRLRRLMEAGKAHGDLDADLDVDAAAVLFIGTIQGLVMQSLLAGKVSRIRRDAPAVFAIYLRGIASRP
;
A
#
# COMPACT_ATOMS: atom_id res chain seq x y z
N LEU A 1 4.87 7.61 -7.56
CA LEU A 1 3.99 6.68 -6.82
C LEU A 1 4.17 5.23 -7.24
N GLU A 2 4.16 4.93 -8.55
CA GLU A 2 4.29 3.57 -9.09
C GLU A 2 5.52 2.81 -8.58
N ALA A 3 6.70 3.42 -8.63
CA ALA A 3 7.92 2.78 -8.15
C ALA A 3 7.83 2.36 -6.67
N MET A 4 7.20 3.17 -5.82
CA MET A 4 6.98 2.82 -4.41
C MET A 4 6.00 1.67 -4.26
N PHE A 5 4.95 1.63 -5.08
CA PHE A 5 3.98 0.55 -5.10
C PHE A 5 4.66 -0.77 -5.47
N MET A 6 5.33 -0.81 -6.63
CA MET A 6 5.98 -2.01 -7.15
C MET A 6 7.11 -2.51 -6.25
N THR A 7 7.88 -1.60 -5.64
CA THR A 7 8.92 -1.98 -4.67
C THR A 7 8.33 -2.69 -3.45
N HIS A 8 7.18 -2.24 -2.93
CA HIS A 8 6.50 -2.88 -1.80
C HIS A 8 5.93 -4.25 -2.22
N ILE A 9 5.31 -4.34 -3.40
CA ILE A 9 4.84 -5.61 -3.97
C ILE A 9 5.98 -6.62 -4.10
N ASP A 10 7.14 -6.18 -4.59
CA ASP A 10 8.33 -7.02 -4.73
C ASP A 10 8.89 -7.47 -3.39
N PHE A 11 8.91 -6.59 -2.39
CA PHE A 11 9.31 -6.94 -1.03
C PHE A 11 8.41 -8.07 -0.49
N VAL A 12 7.09 -7.95 -0.60
CA VAL A 12 6.16 -8.99 -0.12
C VAL A 12 6.35 -10.30 -0.89
N ALA A 13 6.51 -10.23 -2.21
CA ALA A 13 6.71 -11.41 -3.04
C ALA A 13 8.02 -12.14 -2.70
N LYS A 14 9.10 -11.41 -2.35
CA LYS A 14 10.39 -11.98 -1.93
C LYS A 14 10.37 -12.51 -0.50
N HIS A 15 9.52 -11.96 0.37
CA HIS A 15 9.45 -12.31 1.79
C HIS A 15 8.05 -12.79 2.21
N PRO A 16 7.56 -13.91 1.68
CA PRO A 16 6.18 -14.35 1.89
C PRO A 16 5.92 -14.79 3.35
N GLY A 17 6.94 -15.00 4.17
CA GLY A 17 6.82 -15.25 5.61
C GLY A 17 6.41 -14.00 6.42
N VAL A 18 6.80 -12.80 5.97
CA VAL A 18 6.50 -11.53 6.65
C VAL A 18 4.99 -11.28 6.76
N PRO A 19 4.20 -11.27 5.66
CA PRO A 19 2.77 -11.02 5.78
C PRO A 19 2.07 -12.11 6.60
N ARG A 20 2.49 -13.38 6.50
CA ARG A 20 1.90 -14.47 7.31
C ARG A 20 2.12 -14.27 8.80
N MET A 21 3.35 -13.94 9.20
CA MET A 21 3.69 -13.62 10.59
C MET A 21 2.86 -12.44 11.09
N LEU A 22 2.76 -11.37 10.29
CA LEU A 22 1.97 -10.20 10.63
C LEU A 22 0.48 -10.51 10.79
N PHE A 23 -0.10 -11.33 9.90
CA PHE A 23 -1.50 -11.76 10.03
C PHE A 23 -1.75 -12.56 11.30
N GLY A 24 -0.86 -13.50 11.65
CA GLY A 24 -0.95 -14.22 12.91
C GLY A 24 -0.84 -13.29 14.12
N GLU A 25 0.02 -12.29 14.05
CA GLU A 25 0.18 -11.31 15.12
C GLU A 25 -1.05 -10.41 15.31
N LEU A 26 -1.71 -10.02 14.21
CA LEU A 26 -2.93 -9.21 14.25
C LEU A 26 -4.10 -9.92 14.95
N GLN A 27 -4.12 -11.26 14.98
CA GLN A 27 -5.13 -12.05 15.69
C GLN A 27 -4.94 -12.08 17.22
N ARG A 28 -3.75 -11.75 17.73
CA ARG A 28 -3.51 -11.72 19.18
C ARG A 28 -4.26 -10.56 19.83
N SER A 29 -4.81 -10.76 21.02
CA SER A 29 -5.39 -9.66 21.79
C SER A 29 -4.28 -8.75 22.35
N GLY A 30 -4.62 -7.47 22.54
CA GLY A 30 -3.68 -6.48 23.08
C GLY A 30 -2.64 -5.98 22.08
N GLU A 31 -1.84 -5.05 22.56
CA GLU A 31 -0.74 -4.44 21.81
C GLU A 31 0.53 -5.26 21.98
N THR A 32 1.20 -5.58 20.88
CA THR A 32 2.46 -6.35 20.90
C THR A 32 3.58 -5.54 20.27
N LEU A 33 4.84 -5.91 20.53
CA LEU A 33 5.99 -5.21 19.95
C LEU A 33 5.90 -5.16 18.42
N ALA A 34 5.51 -6.27 17.80
CA ALA A 34 5.36 -6.37 16.36
C ALA A 34 4.23 -5.46 15.82
N LYS A 35 3.08 -5.36 16.50
CA LYS A 35 2.01 -4.42 16.12
C LYS A 35 2.49 -2.96 16.18
N ARG A 36 3.18 -2.57 17.26
CA ARG A 36 3.75 -1.21 17.40
C ARG A 36 4.76 -0.89 16.30
N MET A 37 5.62 -1.85 15.96
CA MET A 37 6.59 -1.70 14.88
C MET A 37 5.89 -1.50 13.53
N VAL A 38 4.89 -2.32 13.20
CA VAL A 38 4.11 -2.19 11.97
C VAL A 38 3.39 -0.86 11.91
N GLN A 39 2.72 -0.44 12.99
CA GLN A 39 2.06 0.86 13.05
C GLN A 39 3.04 2.00 12.81
N THR A 40 4.26 1.91 13.36
CA THR A 40 5.30 2.93 13.15
C THR A 40 5.78 2.97 11.70
N LEU A 41 6.00 1.81 11.09
CA LEU A 41 6.37 1.71 9.67
C LEU A 41 5.27 2.25 8.75
N LEU A 42 4.00 1.92 9.04
CA LEU A 42 2.85 2.41 8.29
C LEU A 42 2.71 3.93 8.39
N ARG A 43 2.84 4.51 9.60
CA ARG A 43 2.81 5.97 9.79
C ARG A 43 3.90 6.69 9.01
N GLN A 44 5.13 6.18 9.04
CA GLN A 44 6.24 6.76 8.28
C GLN A 44 6.01 6.65 6.77
N TYR A 45 5.47 5.52 6.32
CA TYR A 45 5.15 5.30 4.91
C TYR A 45 4.05 6.24 4.43
N GLU A 46 2.99 6.39 5.22
CA GLU A 46 1.88 7.29 4.97
C GLU A 46 2.37 8.75 4.88
N GLN A 47 3.20 9.21 5.82
CA GLN A 47 3.81 10.54 5.76
C GLN A 47 4.63 10.77 4.48
N ARG A 48 5.32 9.74 3.99
CA ARG A 48 6.07 9.82 2.73
C ARG A 48 5.12 9.89 1.53
N LEU A 49 4.03 9.13 1.53
CA LEU A 49 3.01 9.18 0.49
C LEU A 49 2.32 10.54 0.45
N ARG A 50 1.90 11.08 1.60
CA ARG A 50 1.27 12.40 1.71
C ARG A 50 2.13 13.49 1.09
N ARG A 51 3.42 13.55 1.45
CA ARG A 51 4.36 14.53 0.86
C ARG A 51 4.49 14.42 -0.66
N LEU A 52 4.50 13.20 -1.19
CA LEU A 52 4.59 12.97 -2.64
C LEU A 52 3.28 13.34 -3.36
N MET A 53 2.14 13.08 -2.73
CA MET A 53 0.84 13.42 -3.29
C MET A 53 0.59 14.93 -3.27
N GLU A 54 0.93 15.63 -2.17
CA GLU A 54 0.87 17.09 -2.14
C GLU A 54 1.76 17.74 -3.21
N ALA A 55 2.97 17.19 -3.41
CA ALA A 55 3.80 17.63 -4.53
C ALA A 55 3.13 17.36 -5.88
N GLY A 56 2.49 16.20 -6.07
CA GLY A 56 1.75 15.89 -7.30
C GLY A 56 0.59 16.85 -7.56
N LYS A 57 -0.13 17.28 -6.51
CA LYS A 57 -1.16 18.32 -6.60
C LYS A 57 -0.58 19.66 -7.05
N ALA A 58 0.54 20.07 -6.45
CA ALA A 58 1.21 21.33 -6.78
C ALA A 58 1.72 21.39 -8.23
N HIS A 59 2.07 20.24 -8.82
CA HIS A 59 2.50 20.15 -10.22
C HIS A 59 1.36 19.92 -11.22
N GLY A 60 0.13 19.69 -10.76
CA GLY A 60 -1.02 19.38 -11.61
C GLY A 60 -1.11 17.93 -12.09
N ASP A 61 -0.26 17.02 -11.58
CA ASP A 61 -0.29 15.59 -11.89
C ASP A 61 -1.46 14.87 -11.21
N LEU A 62 -1.87 15.35 -10.04
CA LEU A 62 -2.98 14.83 -9.24
C LEU A 62 -4.11 15.84 -9.17
N ASP A 63 -5.32 15.35 -8.94
CA ASP A 63 -6.52 16.18 -8.78
C ASP A 63 -6.31 17.22 -7.66
N ALA A 64 -6.62 18.49 -7.95
CA ALA A 64 -6.42 19.60 -7.02
C ALA A 64 -7.28 19.45 -5.75
N ASP A 65 -8.44 18.79 -5.86
CA ASP A 65 -9.38 18.54 -4.77
C ASP A 65 -9.16 17.17 -4.12
N LEU A 66 -8.08 16.46 -4.48
CA LEU A 66 -7.74 15.17 -3.88
C LEU A 66 -7.57 15.28 -2.36
N ASP A 67 -8.31 14.44 -1.63
CA ASP A 67 -8.05 14.13 -0.22
C ASP A 67 -6.79 13.25 -0.13
N VAL A 68 -5.67 13.88 0.21
CA VAL A 68 -4.35 13.24 0.27
C VAL A 68 -4.27 12.19 1.38
N ASP A 69 -4.96 12.40 2.49
CA ASP A 69 -4.95 11.47 3.62
C ASP A 69 -5.71 10.20 3.24
N ALA A 70 -6.91 10.34 2.66
CA ALA A 70 -7.68 9.21 2.14
C ALA A 70 -6.94 8.49 1.01
N ALA A 71 -6.29 9.22 0.10
CA ALA A 71 -5.52 8.63 -1.00
C ALA A 71 -4.33 7.81 -0.50
N ALA A 72 -3.63 8.27 0.54
CA ALA A 72 -2.52 7.54 1.15
C ALA A 72 -3.00 6.27 1.87
N VAL A 73 -4.10 6.34 2.62
CA VAL A 73 -4.73 5.17 3.25
C VAL A 73 -5.15 4.14 2.20
N LEU A 74 -5.80 4.57 1.12
CA LEU A 74 -6.21 3.68 0.02
C LEU A 74 -5.00 3.06 -0.70
N PHE A 75 -3.92 3.81 -0.90
CA PHE A 75 -2.67 3.28 -1.48
C PHE A 75 -2.14 2.09 -0.66
N ILE A 76 -2.07 2.23 0.66
CA ILE A 76 -1.63 1.16 1.55
C ILE A 76 -2.64 0.01 1.54
N GLY A 77 -3.93 0.33 1.60
CA GLY A 77 -5.03 -0.64 1.59
C GLY A 77 -5.06 -1.51 0.32
N THR A 78 -4.76 -0.95 -0.85
CA THR A 78 -4.68 -1.72 -2.10
C THR A 78 -3.55 -2.76 -2.08
N ILE A 79 -2.38 -2.41 -1.51
CA ILE A 79 -1.30 -3.37 -1.28
C ILE A 79 -1.76 -4.47 -0.32
N GLN A 80 -2.36 -4.10 0.82
CA GLN A 80 -2.86 -5.07 1.81
C GLN A 80 -3.92 -6.02 1.23
N GLY A 81 -4.83 -5.49 0.42
CA GLY A 81 -5.85 -6.27 -0.29
C GLY A 81 -5.21 -7.29 -1.24
N LEU A 82 -4.23 -6.86 -2.03
CA LEU A 82 -3.44 -7.74 -2.90
C LEU A 82 -2.70 -8.83 -2.11
N VAL A 83 -2.09 -8.48 -0.98
CA VAL A 83 -1.45 -9.45 -0.08
C VAL A 83 -2.48 -10.48 0.41
N MET A 84 -3.64 -10.04 0.90
CA MET A 84 -4.69 -10.94 1.37
C MET A 84 -5.18 -11.89 0.29
N GLN A 85 -5.48 -11.37 -0.91
CA GLN A 85 -5.90 -12.19 -2.05
C GLN A 85 -4.83 -13.24 -2.41
N SER A 86 -3.55 -12.87 -2.37
CA SER A 86 -2.45 -13.79 -2.67
C SER A 86 -2.26 -14.89 -1.63
N LEU A 87 -2.49 -14.58 -0.34
CA LEU A 87 -2.44 -15.55 0.76
C LEU A 87 -3.61 -16.53 0.69
N LEU A 88 -4.83 -16.04 0.45
CA LEU A 88 -6.02 -16.88 0.29
C LEU A 88 -5.89 -17.82 -0.92
N ALA A 89 -5.25 -17.35 -2.00
CA ALA A 89 -4.98 -18.18 -3.18
C ALA A 89 -3.81 -19.15 -2.99
N GLY A 90 -3.12 -19.14 -1.84
CA GLY A 90 -1.95 -19.98 -1.56
C GLY A 90 -0.71 -19.67 -2.43
N LYS A 91 -0.72 -18.55 -3.18
CA LYS A 91 0.31 -18.20 -4.18
C LYS A 91 0.71 -16.74 -4.05
N VAL A 92 1.62 -16.44 -3.11
CA VAL A 92 2.06 -15.06 -2.82
C VAL A 92 2.72 -14.40 -4.04
N SER A 93 3.44 -15.16 -4.87
CA SER A 93 4.06 -14.64 -6.11
C SER A 93 3.06 -14.06 -7.12
N ARG A 94 1.78 -14.46 -7.03
CA ARG A 94 0.67 -13.96 -7.85
C ARG A 94 0.51 -12.44 -7.73
N ILE A 95 0.91 -11.87 -6.59
CA ILE A 95 0.80 -10.43 -6.30
C ILE A 95 1.50 -9.56 -7.36
N ARG A 96 2.66 -10.00 -7.88
CA ARG A 96 3.40 -9.26 -8.92
C ARG A 96 2.63 -9.12 -10.22
N ARG A 97 1.85 -10.14 -10.56
CA ARG A 97 1.06 -10.17 -11.79
C ARG A 97 -0.15 -9.25 -11.68
N ASP A 98 -0.77 -9.17 -10.51
CA ASP A 98 -2.03 -8.43 -10.31
C ASP A 98 -1.79 -6.95 -9.95
N ALA A 99 -0.62 -6.64 -9.36
CA ALA A 99 -0.24 -5.30 -8.93
C ALA A 99 -0.31 -4.20 -10.02
N PRO A 100 0.19 -4.38 -11.25
CA PRO A 100 0.14 -3.34 -12.29
C PRO A 100 -1.27 -2.86 -12.60
N ALA A 101 -2.22 -3.80 -12.76
CA ALA A 101 -3.61 -3.46 -13.07
C ALA A 101 -4.29 -2.73 -11.90
N VAL A 102 -4.07 -3.19 -10.66
CA VAL A 102 -4.62 -2.53 -9.47
C VAL A 102 -4.05 -1.13 -9.28
N PHE A 103 -2.74 -0.96 -9.48
CA PHE A 103 -2.11 0.35 -9.39
C PHE A 103 -2.64 1.32 -10.46
N ALA A 104 -2.84 0.85 -11.69
CA ALA A 104 -3.38 1.67 -12.78
C ALA A 104 -4.81 2.17 -12.47
N ILE A 105 -5.65 1.35 -11.83
CA ILE A 105 -6.99 1.76 -11.38
C ILE A 105 -6.89 2.80 -10.26
N TYR A 106 -6.03 2.56 -9.28
CA TYR A 106 -5.79 3.51 -8.19
C TYR A 106 -5.32 4.86 -8.74
N LEU A 107 -4.31 4.87 -9.61
CA LEU A 107 -3.74 6.09 -10.18
C LEU A 107 -4.79 6.87 -10.98
N ARG A 108 -5.59 6.19 -11.81
CA ARG A 108 -6.69 6.82 -12.56
C ARG A 108 -7.71 7.49 -11.64
N GLY A 109 -7.94 6.93 -10.44
CA GLY A 109 -8.86 7.50 -9.46
C GLY A 109 -8.37 8.78 -8.80
N ILE A 110 -7.06 9.08 -8.84
CA ILE A 110 -6.45 10.23 -8.15
C ILE A 110 -5.76 11.23 -9.08
N ALA A 111 -5.54 10.86 -10.35
CA ALA A 111 -4.91 11.72 -11.34
C ALA A 111 -5.81 12.91 -11.68
N SER A 112 -5.20 14.01 -12.11
CA SER A 112 -5.93 15.16 -12.63
C SER A 112 -6.80 14.76 -13.82
N ARG A 113 -8.00 15.34 -13.89
CA ARG A 113 -8.89 15.17 -15.05
C ARG A 113 -8.49 16.19 -16.12
N PRO A 114 -8.47 15.79 -17.41
CA PRO A 114 -8.28 16.73 -18.51
C PRO A 114 -9.42 17.74 -18.63
#